data_AF-A0A7V6IN05-F1
#
_entry.id   AF-A0A7V6IN05-F1
#
_cell.length_a   1.000
_cell.length_b   1.000
_cell.length_c   1.000
_cell.angle_alpha   90.00
_cell.angle_beta   90.00
_cell.angle_gamma   90.00
#
_symmetry.space_group_name_H-M   'P 1'
#
loop_
_entity.id
_entity.type
_entity.pdbx_description
1 polymer ?
#
loop_
_entity_poly.entity_id
_entity_poly.type
_entity_poly.pdbx_seq_one_letter_code
_entity_poly.pdbx_strand_id
1 'polypeptide(L)'
;SRQILKEQLNLDTFSGIIRLLKYVIAFTFSVEGIGALFLATRFVPRFGWLKGIWYSIFQAISAFCNAGFDNLGDSIYPWREDPVVNITIMALVVIGGLGFLVTKEILQKRKFKILSVHGKLVLTITGILIFFGALFFFILEYSNPETLGNESFGVQVGQSFFQSVIARTAGFYSVPIGSLRDSSAFLLIILMFIGGSPGSTAGGLKTTTFGVLILSTISTIKGEKDPVAFNKQIGSGTIRKALALVVVGLLLVISVSFLLTITEKASFIDLVFETVSAYGTVGLSKGISPDLTTFGKLMITLTMYAGRVGPLTLGFAISNRTNPSKLHYPEANIAIG
;
A
#
# COMPACT_ATOMS: atom_id res chain seq x y z
N SER A 1 -10.93 -11.36 24.30
CA SER A 1 -10.56 -10.89 22.94
C SER A 1 -11.36 -9.68 22.46
N ARG A 2 -12.70 -9.64 22.63
CA ARG A 2 -13.51 -8.42 22.40
C ARG A 2 -13.12 -7.28 23.36
N GLN A 3 -12.85 -7.58 24.64
CA GLN A 3 -12.54 -6.57 25.67
C GLN A 3 -11.22 -5.80 25.47
N ILE A 4 -10.14 -6.44 25.01
CA ILE A 4 -8.83 -5.78 24.93
C ILE A 4 -8.75 -4.79 23.75
N LEU A 5 -9.53 -5.02 22.68
CA LEU A 5 -9.78 -4.02 21.62
C LEU A 5 -10.89 -3.03 21.98
N LYS A 6 -11.89 -3.44 22.79
CA LYS A 6 -12.95 -2.54 23.33
C LYS A 6 -12.39 -1.48 24.27
N GLU A 7 -11.36 -1.80 25.04
CA GLU A 7 -10.88 -0.97 26.15
C GLU A 7 -9.78 0.01 25.73
N GLN A 8 -9.02 -0.29 24.66
CA GLN A 8 -7.94 0.60 24.21
C GLN A 8 -8.39 1.80 23.37
N LEU A 9 -9.65 1.85 22.91
CA LEU A 9 -10.04 2.81 21.89
C LEU A 9 -11.34 3.58 22.12
N ASN A 10 -12.21 3.20 23.07
CA ASN A 10 -13.43 3.97 23.40
C ASN A 10 -14.26 4.39 22.15
N LEU A 11 -14.17 3.61 21.06
CA LEU A 11 -14.70 3.94 19.73
C LEU A 11 -16.21 3.77 19.61
N ASP A 12 -16.86 3.14 20.60
CA ASP A 12 -18.32 3.01 20.64
C ASP A 12 -19.01 4.20 21.33
N THR A 13 -18.26 5.19 21.85
CA THR A 13 -18.84 6.47 22.23
C THR A 13 -18.75 7.42 21.04
N PHE A 14 -19.86 8.09 20.69
CA PHE A 14 -19.89 9.17 19.69
C PHE A 14 -18.74 10.18 19.90
N SER A 15 -18.40 10.43 21.18
CA SER A 15 -17.28 11.28 21.59
C SER A 15 -15.90 10.79 21.12
N GLY A 16 -15.63 9.48 21.18
CA GLY A 16 -14.39 8.87 20.71
C GLY A 16 -14.19 9.00 19.20
N ILE A 17 -15.27 8.78 18.43
CA ILE A 17 -15.26 8.92 16.96
C ILE A 17 -15.01 10.38 16.57
N ILE A 18 -15.69 11.34 17.20
CA ILE A 18 -15.50 12.78 16.93
C ILE A 18 -14.05 13.19 17.24
N ARG A 19 -13.46 12.70 18.34
CA ARG A 19 -12.07 13.00 18.69
C ARG A 19 -11.09 12.42 17.67
N LEU A 20 -11.36 11.23 17.15
CA LEU A 20 -10.55 10.64 16.06
C LEU A 20 -10.68 11.47 14.79
N LEU A 21 -11.89 11.87 14.41
CA LEU A 21 -12.13 12.68 13.21
C LEU A 21 -11.43 14.04 13.27
N LYS A 22 -11.52 14.75 14.41
CA LYS A 22 -10.78 15.99 14.63
C LYS A 22 -9.26 15.79 14.49
N TYR A 23 -8.74 14.69 15.05
CA TYR A 23 -7.33 14.34 14.90
C TYR A 23 -6.96 14.07 13.44
N VAL A 24 -7.74 13.28 12.72
CA VAL A 24 -7.50 12.96 11.30
C VAL A 24 -7.43 14.25 10.48
N ILE A 25 -8.43 15.11 10.59
CA ILE A 25 -8.48 16.38 9.84
C ILE A 25 -7.28 17.27 10.17
N ALA A 26 -7.00 17.51 11.46
CA ALA A 26 -5.89 18.35 11.86
C ALA A 26 -4.53 17.78 11.45
N PHE A 27 -4.34 16.46 11.57
CA PHE A 27 -3.13 15.77 11.19
C PHE A 27 -2.90 15.83 9.67
N THR A 28 -3.92 15.54 8.87
CA THR A 28 -3.87 15.63 7.40
C THR A 28 -3.46 17.02 6.93
N PHE A 29 -4.19 18.08 7.34
CA PHE A 29 -3.85 19.43 6.93
C PHE A 29 -2.46 19.88 7.39
N SER A 30 -2.01 19.43 8.58
CA SER A 30 -0.67 19.76 9.07
C SER A 30 0.42 19.09 8.22
N VAL A 31 0.28 17.80 7.93
CA VAL A 31 1.27 17.04 7.16
C VAL A 31 1.31 17.48 5.71
N GLU A 32 0.14 17.66 5.08
CA GLU A 32 0.03 18.18 3.71
C GLU A 32 0.58 19.61 3.61
N GLY A 33 0.28 20.48 4.58
CA GLY A 33 0.81 21.84 4.63
C GLY A 33 2.34 21.87 4.71
N ILE A 34 2.94 21.05 5.58
CA ILE A 34 4.40 20.93 5.69
C ILE A 34 5.00 20.38 4.39
N GLY A 35 4.38 19.35 3.81
CA GLY A 35 4.81 18.79 2.52
C GLY A 35 4.75 19.80 1.39
N ALA A 36 3.66 20.56 1.30
CA ALA A 36 3.49 21.62 0.31
C ALA A 36 4.53 22.73 0.48
N LEU A 37 4.89 23.11 1.71
CA LEU A 37 5.94 24.09 1.97
C LEU A 37 7.30 23.61 1.44
N PHE A 38 7.67 22.35 1.68
CA PHE A 38 8.93 21.81 1.12
C PHE A 38 8.91 21.76 -0.39
N LEU A 39 7.82 21.30 -1.02
CA LEU A 39 7.68 21.27 -2.48
C LEU A 39 7.70 22.68 -3.07
N ALA A 40 7.15 23.69 -2.39
CA ALA A 40 7.11 25.06 -2.85
C ALA A 40 8.50 25.66 -3.00
N THR A 41 9.48 25.24 -2.19
CA THR A 41 10.87 25.68 -2.34
C THR A 41 11.47 25.35 -3.71
N ARG A 42 10.96 24.32 -4.40
CA ARG A 42 11.41 23.88 -5.72
C ARG A 42 10.47 24.30 -6.83
N PHE A 43 9.16 24.24 -6.62
CA PHE A 43 8.17 24.51 -7.66
C PHE A 43 7.91 26.00 -7.87
N VAL A 44 7.97 26.83 -6.83
CA VAL A 44 7.77 28.29 -6.96
C VAL A 44 8.86 28.95 -7.80
N PRO A 45 10.17 28.67 -7.61
CA PRO A 45 11.20 29.22 -8.48
C PRO A 45 11.06 28.81 -9.94
N ARG A 46 10.54 27.61 -10.22
CA ARG A 46 10.45 27.07 -11.58
C ARG A 46 9.19 27.49 -12.34
N PHE A 47 8.05 27.54 -11.67
CA PHE A 47 6.74 27.79 -12.29
C PHE A 47 6.14 29.16 -11.94
N GLY A 48 6.82 29.94 -11.11
CA GLY A 48 6.33 31.20 -10.57
C GLY A 48 5.43 31.00 -9.35
N TRP A 49 5.08 32.09 -8.67
CA TRP A 49 4.35 32.07 -7.40
C TRP A 49 3.01 31.34 -7.46
N LEU A 50 2.11 31.76 -8.35
CA LEU A 50 0.74 31.24 -8.38
C LEU A 50 0.71 29.74 -8.76
N LYS A 51 1.36 29.37 -9.87
CA LYS A 51 1.39 27.98 -10.35
C LYS A 51 2.23 27.10 -9.44
N GLY A 52 3.38 27.59 -8.96
CA GLY A 52 4.25 26.84 -8.07
C GLY A 52 3.58 26.46 -6.76
N ILE A 53 2.90 27.42 -6.10
CA ILE A 53 2.12 27.13 -4.89
C ILE A 53 1.01 26.11 -5.17
N TRP A 54 0.27 26.28 -6.26
CA TRP A 54 -0.79 25.35 -6.65
C TRP A 54 -0.26 23.93 -6.87
N TYR A 55 0.83 23.78 -7.63
CA TYR A 55 1.46 22.49 -7.88
C TYR A 55 1.98 21.85 -6.59
N SER A 56 2.56 22.62 -5.68
CA SER A 56 3.05 22.11 -4.41
C SER A 56 1.94 21.60 -3.51
N ILE A 57 0.82 22.34 -3.41
CA ILE A 57 -0.34 21.91 -2.62
C ILE A 57 -0.97 20.66 -3.23
N PHE A 58 -1.22 20.67 -4.53
CA PHE A 58 -1.82 19.53 -5.23
C PHE A 58 -0.99 18.26 -5.07
N GLN A 59 0.32 18.38 -5.27
CA GLN A 59 1.24 17.25 -5.18
C GLN A 59 1.35 16.72 -3.75
N ALA A 60 1.32 17.61 -2.74
CA ALA A 60 1.34 17.19 -1.34
C ALA A 60 0.08 16.42 -0.95
N ILE A 61 -1.11 16.90 -1.35
CA ILE A 61 -2.38 16.22 -1.11
C ILE A 61 -2.40 14.87 -1.83
N SER A 62 -2.03 14.84 -3.11
CA SER A 62 -2.00 13.62 -3.92
C SER A 62 -1.05 12.57 -3.32
N ALA A 63 0.12 12.99 -2.84
CA ALA A 63 1.09 12.11 -2.19
C ALA A 63 0.61 11.57 -0.84
N PHE A 64 0.10 12.44 0.05
CA PHE A 64 -0.40 12.02 1.36
C PHE A 64 -1.64 11.12 1.25
N CYS A 65 -2.51 11.41 0.29
CA CYS A 65 -3.72 10.63 0.03
C CYS A 65 -3.44 9.36 -0.75
N ASN A 66 -2.18 9.06 -1.13
CA ASN A 66 -1.84 7.86 -1.89
C ASN A 66 -2.67 7.79 -3.20
N ALA A 67 -2.81 8.92 -3.88
CA ALA A 67 -3.69 9.06 -5.04
C ALA A 67 -2.97 8.89 -6.38
N GLY A 68 -1.72 9.37 -6.48
CA GLY A 68 -0.89 9.25 -7.67
C GLY A 68 -1.27 10.14 -8.85
N PHE A 69 -2.21 11.07 -8.66
CA PHE A 69 -2.49 12.11 -9.64
C PHE A 69 -1.37 13.15 -9.64
N ASP A 70 -0.92 13.51 -10.83
CA ASP A 70 0.10 14.53 -11.05
C ASP A 70 -0.44 15.63 -11.97
N ASN A 71 0.05 16.86 -11.76
CA ASN A 71 -0.22 18.02 -12.60
C ASN A 71 1.05 18.62 -13.24
N LEU A 72 2.20 17.93 -13.10
CA LEU A 72 3.48 18.27 -13.72
C LEU A 72 3.63 17.68 -15.13
N GLY A 73 2.81 16.68 -15.48
CA GLY A 73 2.74 16.03 -16.80
C GLY A 73 3.47 14.69 -16.80
N ASP A 74 4.78 14.72 -16.62
CA ASP A 74 5.65 13.52 -16.57
C ASP A 74 5.90 13.00 -15.14
N SER A 75 4.94 13.21 -14.24
CA SER A 75 5.08 12.84 -12.84
C SER A 75 6.34 13.45 -12.20
N ILE A 76 7.09 12.66 -11.43
CA ILE A 76 8.29 13.09 -10.72
C ILE A 76 9.56 12.78 -11.51
N TYR A 77 9.46 12.18 -12.71
CA TYR A 77 10.61 11.85 -13.55
C TYR A 77 11.55 13.04 -13.85
N PRO A 78 11.05 14.26 -14.17
CA PRO A 78 11.91 15.44 -14.34
C PRO A 78 12.60 15.92 -13.06
N TRP A 79 12.17 15.42 -11.90
CA TRP A 79 12.66 15.79 -10.57
C TRP A 79 13.41 14.63 -9.90
N ARG A 80 13.73 13.57 -10.62
CA ARG A 80 14.34 12.34 -10.07
C ARG A 80 15.68 12.57 -9.37
N GLU A 81 16.40 13.63 -9.72
CA GLU A 81 17.65 13.99 -9.05
C GLU A 81 17.45 14.90 -7.83
N ASP A 82 16.28 15.53 -7.66
CA ASP A 82 16.04 16.50 -6.58
C ASP A 82 15.66 15.78 -5.27
N PRO A 83 16.55 15.74 -4.26
CA PRO A 83 16.27 15.02 -3.03
C PRO A 83 15.11 15.65 -2.25
N VAL A 84 14.87 16.97 -2.37
CA VAL A 84 13.80 17.63 -1.63
C VAL A 84 12.45 17.12 -2.12
N VAL A 85 12.25 17.04 -3.43
CA VAL A 85 11.00 16.54 -4.03
C VAL A 85 10.81 15.06 -3.71
N ASN A 86 11.83 14.22 -3.99
CA ASN A 86 11.72 12.77 -3.81
C ASN A 86 11.50 12.39 -2.34
N ILE A 87 12.28 12.94 -1.41
CA ILE A 87 12.16 12.63 0.03
C ILE A 87 10.81 13.13 0.57
N THR A 88 10.37 14.33 0.17
CA THR A 88 9.08 14.86 0.63
C THR A 88 7.92 13.97 0.17
N ILE A 89 7.89 13.58 -1.10
CA ILE A 89 6.83 12.72 -1.63
C ILE A 89 6.88 11.34 -0.97
N MET A 90 8.06 10.71 -0.86
CA MET A 90 8.20 9.43 -0.17
C MET A 90 7.71 9.51 1.27
N ALA A 91 8.06 10.58 2.00
CA ALA A 91 7.62 10.77 3.39
C ALA A 91 6.10 10.92 3.48
N LEU A 92 5.48 11.73 2.62
CA LEU A 92 4.03 11.91 2.58
C LEU A 92 3.29 10.59 2.31
N VAL A 93 3.75 9.82 1.31
CA VAL A 93 3.20 8.51 0.95
C VAL A 93 3.33 7.50 2.08
N VAL A 94 4.50 7.45 2.73
CA VAL A 94 4.71 6.53 3.87
C VAL A 94 3.80 6.93 5.04
N ILE A 95 3.75 8.21 5.39
CA ILE A 95 2.94 8.71 6.52
C ILE A 95 1.44 8.47 6.26
N GLY A 96 0.96 8.77 5.05
CA GLY A 96 -0.42 8.50 4.62
C GLY A 96 -0.76 7.01 4.67
N GLY A 97 0.18 6.16 4.26
CA GLY A 97 0.04 4.69 4.22
C GLY A 97 0.15 3.95 5.57
N LEU A 98 0.65 4.57 6.65
CA LEU A 98 0.81 3.90 7.97
C LEU A 98 -0.52 3.73 8.74
N GLY A 99 -1.50 4.58 8.48
CA GLY A 99 -2.80 4.57 9.16
C GLY A 99 -2.87 5.48 10.38
N PHE A 100 -4.01 6.17 10.53
CA PHE A 100 -4.16 7.27 11.48
C PHE A 100 -4.03 6.86 12.96
N LEU A 101 -4.37 5.62 13.30
CA LEU A 101 -4.20 5.11 14.67
C LEU A 101 -2.72 4.92 15.01
N VAL A 102 -1.92 4.46 14.05
CA VAL A 102 -0.49 4.23 14.23
C VAL A 102 0.25 5.56 14.30
N THR A 103 -0.07 6.52 13.43
CA THR A 103 0.53 7.87 13.49
C THR A 103 0.22 8.57 14.80
N LYS A 104 -1.02 8.48 15.29
CA LYS A 104 -1.40 9.00 16.61
C LYS A 104 -0.60 8.36 17.73
N GLU A 105 -0.46 7.04 17.70
CA GLU A 105 0.28 6.30 18.72
C GLU A 105 1.77 6.68 18.73
N ILE A 106 2.39 6.84 17.55
CA ILE A 106 3.78 7.28 17.41
C ILE A 106 3.98 8.67 18.03
N LEU A 107 3.10 9.62 17.74
CA LEU A 107 3.20 10.98 18.27
C LEU A 107 3.06 11.04 19.80
N GLN A 108 2.20 10.19 20.37
CA GLN A 108 1.95 10.13 21.81
C GLN A 108 3.04 9.39 22.58
N LYS A 109 3.48 8.23 22.07
CA LYS A 109 4.37 7.33 22.79
C LYS A 109 5.85 7.55 22.47
N ARG A 110 6.19 7.96 21.24
CA ARG A 110 7.56 8.30 20.77
C ARG A 110 8.66 7.23 20.96
N LYS A 111 8.35 6.05 21.48
CA LYS A 111 9.29 4.94 21.70
C LYS A 111 8.70 3.63 21.19
N PHE A 112 9.44 2.92 20.34
CA PHE A 112 8.98 1.66 19.73
C PHE A 112 8.55 0.60 20.76
N LYS A 113 9.29 0.46 21.87
CA LYS A 113 9.04 -0.57 22.89
C LYS A 113 7.63 -0.51 23.51
N ILE A 114 7.04 0.68 23.63
CA ILE A 114 5.72 0.88 24.26
C ILE A 114 4.56 0.96 23.25
N LEU A 115 4.85 0.88 21.95
CA LEU A 115 3.83 0.78 20.91
C LEU A 115 3.04 -0.53 21.04
N SER A 116 1.80 -0.49 20.58
CA SER A 116 0.91 -1.63 20.44
C SER A 116 1.51 -2.68 19.50
N VAL A 117 1.06 -3.94 19.62
CA VAL A 117 1.47 -5.01 18.69
C VAL A 117 1.11 -4.65 17.25
N HIS A 118 -0.05 -3.99 17.06
CA HIS A 118 -0.48 -3.51 15.75
C HIS A 118 0.48 -2.45 15.17
N GLY A 119 0.80 -1.40 15.93
CA GLY A 119 1.72 -0.35 15.48
C GLY A 119 3.13 -0.87 15.21
N LYS A 120 3.63 -1.77 16.07
CA LYS A 120 4.92 -2.44 15.86
C LYS A 120 4.91 -3.27 14.56
N LEU A 121 3.87 -4.07 14.35
CA LEU A 121 3.74 -4.90 13.15
C LEU A 121 3.68 -4.05 11.88
N VAL A 122 2.87 -2.97 11.89
CA VAL A 122 2.77 -2.03 10.77
C VAL A 122 4.13 -1.43 10.41
N LEU A 123 4.86 -0.90 11.40
CA LEU A 123 6.16 -0.28 11.18
C LEU A 123 7.21 -1.29 10.70
N THR A 124 7.26 -2.47 11.32
CA THR A 124 8.22 -3.51 10.95
C THR A 124 7.98 -4.02 9.53
N ILE A 125 6.74 -4.38 9.19
CA ILE A 125 6.42 -4.89 7.84
C ILE A 125 6.62 -3.80 6.79
N THR A 126 6.21 -2.56 7.07
CA THR A 126 6.44 -1.42 6.16
C THR A 126 7.93 -1.21 5.89
N GLY A 127 8.76 -1.18 6.95
CA GLY A 127 10.20 -1.00 6.80
C GLY A 127 10.86 -2.13 6.01
N ILE A 128 10.49 -3.39 6.28
CA ILE A 128 10.97 -4.56 5.56
C ILE A 128 10.60 -4.46 4.07
N LEU A 129 9.33 -4.18 3.74
CA LEU A 129 8.88 -4.10 2.35
C LEU A 129 9.57 -2.97 1.59
N ILE A 130 9.72 -1.78 2.19
CA ILE A 130 10.43 -0.67 1.55
C ILE A 130 11.88 -1.05 1.28
N PHE A 131 12.58 -1.57 2.30
CA PHE A 131 14.01 -1.85 2.20
C PHE A 131 14.29 -2.97 1.18
N PHE A 132 13.61 -4.11 1.29
CA PHE A 132 13.82 -5.21 0.35
C PHE A 132 13.32 -4.87 -1.05
N GLY A 133 12.19 -4.15 -1.17
CA GLY A 133 11.72 -3.67 -2.46
C GLY A 133 12.75 -2.77 -3.14
N ALA A 134 13.36 -1.84 -2.40
CA ALA A 134 14.37 -0.94 -2.93
C ALA A 134 15.66 -1.70 -3.29
N LEU A 135 16.08 -2.63 -2.44
CA LEU A 135 17.28 -3.45 -2.68
C LEU A 135 17.14 -4.30 -3.94
N PHE A 136 16.04 -5.04 -4.09
CA PHE A 136 15.82 -5.88 -5.27
C PHE A 136 15.59 -5.04 -6.52
N PHE A 137 14.86 -3.94 -6.43
CA PHE A 137 14.68 -3.03 -7.57
C PHE A 137 16.03 -2.47 -8.04
N PHE A 138 16.87 -2.02 -7.10
CA PHE A 138 18.22 -1.55 -7.40
C PHE A 138 19.03 -2.65 -8.12
N ILE A 139 19.10 -3.85 -7.57
CA ILE A 139 19.87 -4.96 -8.16
C ILE A 139 19.39 -5.28 -9.59
N LEU A 140 18.08 -5.32 -9.81
CA LEU A 140 17.49 -5.70 -11.09
C LEU A 140 17.65 -4.60 -12.16
N GLU A 141 17.53 -3.34 -11.80
CA GLU A 141 17.59 -2.20 -12.73
C GLU A 141 18.96 -1.52 -12.80
N TYR A 142 19.92 -1.87 -11.92
CA TYR A 142 21.25 -1.24 -11.85
C TYR A 142 21.96 -1.13 -13.20
N SER A 143 21.81 -2.15 -14.06
CA SER A 143 22.43 -2.20 -15.38
C SER A 143 21.46 -1.94 -16.54
N ASN A 144 20.21 -1.54 -16.27
CA ASN A 144 19.24 -1.28 -17.33
C ASN A 144 19.43 0.15 -17.88
N PRO A 145 19.95 0.34 -19.11
CA PRO A 145 20.24 1.67 -19.64
C PRO A 145 18.98 2.52 -19.88
N GLU A 146 17.80 1.89 -20.02
CA GLU A 146 16.54 2.62 -20.24
C GLU A 146 15.95 3.21 -18.95
N THR A 147 16.50 2.86 -17.78
CA THR A 147 15.97 3.28 -16.47
C THR A 147 17.07 3.85 -15.57
N LEU A 148 17.76 3.02 -14.78
CA LEU A 148 18.76 3.46 -13.79
C LEU A 148 20.19 3.39 -14.31
N GLY A 149 20.49 2.60 -15.33
CA GLY A 149 21.86 2.26 -15.73
C GLY A 149 22.72 3.44 -16.16
N ASN A 150 22.10 4.52 -16.62
CA ASN A 150 22.78 5.76 -17.02
C ASN A 150 22.82 6.83 -15.93
N GLU A 151 22.22 6.56 -14.77
CA GLU A 151 22.12 7.51 -13.65
C GLU A 151 23.33 7.37 -12.70
N SER A 152 23.64 8.45 -11.98
CA SER A 152 24.68 8.40 -10.94
C SER A 152 24.27 7.49 -9.77
N PHE A 153 25.23 6.86 -9.09
CA PHE A 153 24.95 5.90 -8.02
C PHE A 153 23.99 6.43 -6.93
N GLY A 154 24.15 7.69 -6.52
CA GLY A 154 23.26 8.31 -5.52
C GLY A 154 21.82 8.44 -6.00
N VAL A 155 21.63 8.77 -7.29
CA VAL A 155 20.32 8.83 -7.93
C VAL A 155 19.74 7.42 -8.05
N GLN A 156 20.51 6.43 -8.50
CA GLN A 156 20.05 5.04 -8.59
C GLN A 156 19.51 4.52 -7.26
N VAL A 157 20.21 4.78 -6.15
CA VAL A 157 19.77 4.39 -4.81
C VAL A 157 18.48 5.14 -4.44
N GLY A 158 18.46 6.47 -4.58
CA GLY A 158 17.27 7.28 -4.27
C GLY A 158 16.04 6.86 -5.07
N GLN A 159 16.23 6.55 -6.35
CA GLN A 159 15.18 6.11 -7.26
C GLN A 159 14.67 4.71 -6.95
N SER A 160 15.56 3.81 -6.51
CA SER A 160 15.14 2.48 -6.06
C SER A 160 14.29 2.54 -4.80
N PHE A 161 14.63 3.41 -3.84
CA PHE A 161 13.78 3.69 -2.69
C PHE A 161 12.45 4.33 -3.09
N PHE A 162 12.48 5.28 -4.02
CA PHE A 162 11.27 5.93 -4.52
C PHE A 162 10.31 4.89 -5.11
N GLN A 163 10.77 4.05 -6.04
CA GLN A 163 9.94 3.03 -6.67
C GLN A 163 9.36 2.03 -5.67
N SER A 164 10.16 1.58 -4.71
CA SER A 164 9.69 0.71 -3.63
C SER A 164 8.63 1.36 -2.73
N VAL A 165 8.76 2.65 -2.43
CA VAL A 165 7.77 3.40 -1.65
C VAL A 165 6.49 3.60 -2.45
N ILE A 166 6.58 3.97 -3.72
CA ILE A 166 5.42 4.29 -4.54
C ILE A 166 4.60 3.06 -4.95
N ALA A 167 5.26 1.91 -5.14
CA ALA A 167 4.57 0.63 -5.37
C ALA A 167 3.51 0.34 -4.30
N ARG A 168 3.66 0.91 -3.09
CA ARG A 168 2.68 0.79 -2.00
C ARG A 168 1.61 1.89 -2.06
N THR A 169 0.97 1.96 -3.22
CA THR A 169 -0.25 2.70 -3.54
C THR A 169 -0.14 4.21 -3.80
N ALA A 170 0.91 4.73 -4.43
CA ALA A 170 1.03 6.18 -4.64
C ALA A 170 1.20 6.68 -6.08
N GLY A 171 1.33 5.80 -7.07
CA GLY A 171 1.17 6.11 -8.51
C GLY A 171 2.17 7.04 -9.18
N PHE A 172 3.02 7.75 -8.44
CA PHE A 172 4.11 8.53 -9.02
C PHE A 172 5.19 7.65 -9.64
N TYR A 173 5.74 8.10 -10.76
CA TYR A 173 6.92 7.47 -11.31
C TYR A 173 8.05 8.47 -11.47
N SER A 174 9.24 7.91 -11.40
CA SER A 174 10.51 8.62 -11.37
C SER A 174 11.57 7.91 -12.22
N VAL A 175 11.17 6.78 -12.81
CA VAL A 175 11.83 6.08 -13.92
C VAL A 175 10.76 5.69 -14.95
N PRO A 176 11.12 5.46 -16.22
CA PRO A 176 10.16 5.04 -17.25
C PRO A 176 9.63 3.64 -16.96
N ILE A 177 8.39 3.54 -16.46
CA ILE A 177 7.80 2.27 -16.01
C ILE A 177 7.61 1.26 -17.16
N GLY A 178 7.35 1.75 -18.38
CA GLY A 178 7.23 0.91 -19.57
C GLY A 178 8.52 0.16 -19.95
N SER A 179 9.68 0.70 -19.58
CA SER A 179 11.02 0.16 -19.90
C SER A 179 11.63 -0.69 -18.79
N LEU A 180 10.85 -1.04 -17.76
CA LEU A 180 11.31 -1.94 -16.70
C LEU A 180 11.51 -3.35 -17.25
N ARG A 181 12.54 -4.04 -16.76
CA ARG A 181 12.70 -5.49 -16.99
C ARG A 181 11.50 -6.24 -16.41
N ASP A 182 11.15 -7.37 -17.03
CA ASP A 182 10.05 -8.22 -16.55
C ASP A 182 10.23 -8.66 -15.10
N SER A 183 11.47 -8.92 -14.68
CA SER A 183 11.81 -9.23 -13.29
C SER A 183 11.47 -8.09 -12.32
N SER A 184 11.70 -6.84 -12.74
CA SER A 184 11.45 -5.64 -11.94
C SER A 184 9.96 -5.33 -11.91
N ALA A 185 9.27 -5.48 -13.05
CA ALA A 185 7.82 -5.40 -13.13
C ALA A 185 7.14 -6.44 -12.22
N PHE A 186 7.65 -7.68 -12.20
CA PHE A 186 7.15 -8.75 -11.33
C PHE A 186 7.39 -8.45 -9.84
N LEU A 187 8.55 -7.89 -9.47
CA LEU A 187 8.80 -7.41 -8.11
C LEU A 187 7.78 -6.32 -7.71
N LEU A 188 7.56 -5.33 -8.58
CA LEU A 188 6.59 -4.27 -8.32
C LEU A 188 5.17 -4.83 -8.20
N ILE A 189 4.77 -5.81 -9.02
CA ILE A 189 3.49 -6.51 -8.90
C ILE A 189 3.29 -7.07 -7.48
N ILE A 190 4.29 -7.76 -6.92
CA ILE A 190 4.21 -8.30 -5.55
C ILE A 190 4.05 -7.18 -4.52
N LEU A 191 4.84 -6.11 -4.65
CA LEU A 191 4.77 -4.96 -3.74
C LEU A 191 3.43 -4.21 -3.85
N MET A 192 2.89 -4.05 -5.06
CA MET A 192 1.62 -3.38 -5.33
C MET A 192 0.42 -4.16 -4.78
N PHE A 193 0.48 -5.49 -4.82
CA PHE A 193 -0.53 -6.33 -4.19
C PHE A 193 -0.58 -6.09 -2.67
N ILE A 194 0.59 -5.92 -2.04
CA ILE A 194 0.74 -5.59 -0.61
C ILE A 194 0.71 -4.06 -0.42
N GLY A 195 -0.50 -3.52 -0.35
CA GLY A 195 -0.75 -2.09 -0.17
C GLY A 195 -0.37 -1.55 1.23
N GLY A 196 -1.05 -0.48 1.65
CA GLY A 196 -0.76 0.17 2.92
C GLY A 196 -1.41 -0.50 4.14
N SER A 197 -1.37 0.18 5.28
CA SER A 197 -1.79 -0.38 6.57
C SER A 197 -3.28 -0.12 6.87
N PRO A 198 -3.92 -0.84 7.80
CA PRO A 198 -5.31 -0.60 8.15
C PRO A 198 -5.56 0.83 8.67
N GLY A 199 -6.68 1.44 8.27
CA GLY A 199 -7.02 2.81 8.66
C GLY A 199 -6.13 3.88 8.01
N SER A 200 -5.51 3.57 6.87
CA SER A 200 -4.73 4.49 6.04
C SER A 200 -5.51 4.98 4.81
N THR A 201 -4.88 5.87 4.04
CA THR A 201 -5.34 6.34 2.73
C THR A 201 -5.00 5.37 1.59
N ALA A 202 -4.35 4.23 1.86
CA ALA A 202 -3.89 3.28 0.85
C ALA A 202 -4.90 2.15 0.58
N GLY A 203 -4.90 1.63 -0.65
CA GLY A 203 -5.70 0.47 -1.10
C GLY A 203 -5.04 -0.89 -0.84
N GLY A 204 -5.48 -1.90 -1.58
CA GLY A 204 -4.85 -3.22 -1.65
C GLY A 204 -4.91 -4.08 -0.38
N LEU A 205 -4.17 -5.20 -0.42
CA LEU A 205 -4.01 -6.08 0.73
C LEU A 205 -3.23 -5.37 1.83
N LYS A 206 -3.75 -5.37 3.05
CA LYS A 206 -3.11 -4.63 4.14
C LYS A 206 -1.80 -5.27 4.60
N THR A 207 -0.81 -4.44 4.93
CA THR A 207 0.50 -4.86 5.47
C THR A 207 0.36 -5.84 6.64
N THR A 208 -0.59 -5.60 7.55
CA THR A 208 -0.83 -6.47 8.70
C THR A 208 -1.43 -7.82 8.30
N THR A 209 -2.23 -7.87 7.24
CA THR A 209 -2.78 -9.11 6.72
C THR A 209 -1.66 -10.01 6.21
N PHE A 210 -0.75 -9.44 5.42
CA PHE A 210 0.45 -10.11 4.97
C PHE A 210 1.33 -10.56 6.15
N GLY A 211 1.64 -9.64 7.08
CA GLY A 211 2.48 -9.95 8.25
C GLY A 211 1.92 -11.06 9.15
N VAL A 212 0.60 -11.10 9.37
CA VAL A 212 -0.06 -12.17 10.14
C VAL A 212 0.10 -13.52 9.46
N LEU A 213 -0.07 -13.60 8.14
CA LEU A 213 0.06 -14.87 7.40
C LEU A 213 1.50 -15.36 7.35
N ILE A 214 2.47 -14.46 7.19
CA ILE A 214 3.91 -14.81 7.27
C ILE A 214 4.24 -15.36 8.65
N LEU A 215 3.83 -14.68 9.72
CA LEU A 215 4.07 -15.17 11.09
C LEU A 215 3.37 -16.51 11.37
N SER A 216 2.14 -16.68 10.86
CA SER A 216 1.42 -17.95 10.93
C SER A 216 2.19 -19.07 10.24
N THR A 217 2.68 -18.81 9.03
CA THR A 217 3.44 -19.80 8.24
C THR A 217 4.74 -20.18 8.95
N ILE A 218 5.49 -19.20 9.47
CA ILE A 218 6.73 -19.44 10.23
C ILE A 218 6.44 -20.27 11.49
N SER A 219 5.38 -19.95 12.22
CA SER A 219 4.99 -20.67 13.43
C SER A 219 4.63 -22.13 13.12
N THR A 220 3.88 -22.37 12.03
CA THR A 220 3.56 -23.72 11.54
C THR A 220 4.81 -24.51 11.15
N ILE A 221 5.75 -23.90 10.41
CA ILE A 221 7.01 -24.55 10.02
C ILE A 221 7.85 -24.92 11.25
N LYS A 222 7.81 -24.10 12.30
CA LYS A 222 8.50 -24.37 13.58
C LYS A 222 7.78 -25.40 14.47
N GLY A 223 6.58 -25.86 14.09
CA GLY A 223 5.76 -26.73 14.93
C GLY A 223 5.17 -26.03 16.17
N GLU A 224 5.12 -24.70 16.17
CA GLU A 224 4.49 -23.92 17.24
C GLU A 224 2.96 -23.94 17.06
N LYS A 225 2.22 -24.11 18.16
CA LYS A 225 0.75 -24.18 18.14
C LYS A 225 0.08 -22.87 17.73
N ASP A 226 0.70 -21.76 18.11
CA ASP A 226 0.08 -20.44 18.04
C ASP A 226 1.10 -19.39 17.58
N PRO A 227 0.81 -18.64 16.51
CA PRO A 227 1.73 -17.60 16.07
C PRO A 227 1.77 -16.43 17.05
N VAL A 228 2.99 -16.02 17.41
CA VAL A 228 3.27 -14.94 18.35
C VAL A 228 3.90 -13.75 17.63
N ALA A 229 3.34 -12.55 17.85
CA ALA A 229 3.92 -11.29 17.43
C ALA A 229 4.26 -10.42 18.65
N PHE A 230 5.51 -10.01 18.79
CA PHE A 230 5.97 -9.15 19.88
C PHE A 230 5.52 -9.64 21.27
N ASN A 231 5.73 -10.93 21.55
CA ASN A 231 5.33 -11.63 22.77
C ASN A 231 3.81 -11.65 23.05
N LYS A 232 2.97 -11.50 22.02
CA LYS A 232 1.52 -11.70 22.12
C LYS A 232 1.02 -12.65 21.04
N GLN A 233 0.15 -13.57 21.43
CA GLN A 233 -0.50 -14.51 20.53
C GLN A 233 -1.45 -13.81 19.55
N ILE A 234 -1.42 -14.23 18.29
CA ILE A 234 -2.38 -13.84 17.27
C ILE A 234 -3.55 -14.82 17.32
N GLY A 235 -4.77 -14.31 17.48
CA GLY A 235 -5.96 -15.16 17.51
C GLY A 235 -6.26 -15.84 16.18
N SER A 236 -6.68 -17.11 16.22
CA SER A 236 -7.03 -17.92 15.03
C SER A 236 -8.09 -17.26 14.13
N GLY A 237 -9.05 -16.53 14.70
CA GLY A 237 -10.03 -15.75 13.94
C GLY A 237 -9.40 -14.66 13.08
N THR A 238 -8.30 -14.05 13.52
CA THR A 238 -7.54 -13.06 12.74
C THR A 238 -6.83 -13.73 11.58
N ILE A 239 -6.25 -14.91 11.79
CA ILE A 239 -5.57 -15.69 10.75
C ILE A 239 -6.55 -16.11 9.65
N ARG A 240 -7.72 -16.66 10.04
CA ARG A 240 -8.77 -17.06 9.08
C ARG A 240 -9.29 -15.87 8.27
N LYS A 241 -9.48 -14.71 8.89
CA LYS A 241 -9.86 -13.47 8.18
C LYS A 241 -8.75 -13.01 7.23
N ALA A 242 -7.50 -13.07 7.67
CA ALA A 242 -6.36 -12.70 6.84
C ALA A 242 -6.26 -13.60 5.60
N LEU A 243 -6.42 -14.91 5.77
CA LEU A 243 -6.43 -15.89 4.68
C LEU A 243 -7.57 -15.61 3.70
N ALA A 244 -8.79 -15.38 4.20
CA ALA A 244 -9.94 -15.06 3.35
C ALA A 244 -9.70 -13.80 2.49
N LEU A 245 -9.12 -12.74 3.08
CA LEU A 245 -8.80 -11.51 2.36
C LEU A 245 -7.78 -11.74 1.23
N VAL A 246 -6.74 -12.56 1.49
CA VAL A 246 -5.74 -12.90 0.47
C VAL A 246 -6.34 -13.72 -0.66
N VAL A 247 -7.09 -14.77 -0.33
CA VAL A 247 -7.68 -15.66 -1.33
C VAL A 247 -8.66 -14.90 -2.22
N VAL A 248 -9.53 -14.06 -1.64
CA VAL A 248 -10.47 -13.25 -2.43
C VAL A 248 -9.74 -12.25 -3.32
N GLY A 249 -8.71 -11.58 -2.80
CA GLY A 249 -7.89 -10.65 -3.58
C GLY A 249 -7.17 -11.32 -4.75
N LEU A 250 -6.55 -12.48 -4.51
CA LEU A 250 -5.87 -13.26 -5.54
C LEU A 250 -6.85 -13.75 -6.62
N LEU A 251 -7.99 -14.32 -6.23
CA LEU A 251 -9.00 -14.78 -7.18
C LEU A 251 -9.50 -13.64 -8.07
N LEU A 252 -9.73 -12.45 -7.50
CA LEU A 252 -10.14 -11.28 -8.26
C LEU A 252 -9.06 -10.86 -9.27
N VAL A 253 -7.81 -10.71 -8.82
CA VAL A 253 -6.68 -10.34 -9.69
C VAL A 253 -6.47 -11.36 -10.81
N ILE A 254 -6.47 -12.65 -10.49
CA ILE A 254 -6.27 -13.72 -11.47
C ILE A 254 -7.41 -13.72 -12.50
N SER A 255 -8.66 -13.63 -12.04
CA SER A 255 -9.83 -13.64 -12.92
C SER A 255 -9.83 -12.45 -13.88
N VAL A 256 -9.55 -11.25 -13.37
CA VAL A 256 -9.51 -10.04 -14.21
C VAL A 256 -8.33 -10.09 -15.18
N SER A 257 -7.14 -10.46 -14.72
CA SER A 257 -5.96 -10.60 -15.60
C SER A 257 -6.23 -11.58 -16.74
N PHE A 258 -6.85 -12.72 -16.44
CA PHE A 258 -7.24 -13.72 -17.44
C PHE A 258 -8.28 -13.18 -18.44
N LEU A 259 -9.27 -12.42 -17.99
CA LEU A 259 -10.24 -11.79 -18.90
C LEU A 259 -9.57 -10.74 -19.81
N LEU A 260 -8.60 -9.99 -19.28
CA LEU A 260 -7.85 -9.03 -20.08
C LEU A 260 -6.97 -9.71 -21.12
N THR A 261 -6.41 -10.89 -20.86
CA THR A 261 -5.62 -11.61 -21.89
C THR A 261 -6.46 -12.07 -23.08
N ILE A 262 -7.78 -12.17 -22.92
CA ILE A 262 -8.72 -12.51 -24.00
C ILE A 262 -9.10 -11.26 -24.80
N THR A 263 -9.20 -10.11 -24.12
CA THR A 263 -9.83 -8.90 -24.66
C THR A 263 -8.83 -7.84 -25.13
N GLU A 264 -7.61 -7.85 -24.61
CA GLU A 264 -6.57 -6.85 -24.88
C GLU A 264 -5.37 -7.45 -25.60
N LYS A 265 -4.73 -6.66 -26.46
CA LYS A 265 -3.49 -7.04 -27.18
C LYS A 265 -2.27 -6.44 -26.50
N ALA A 266 -1.92 -6.98 -25.33
CA ALA A 266 -0.72 -6.60 -24.58
C ALA A 266 0.00 -7.83 -24.03
N SER A 267 1.22 -7.65 -23.54
CA SER A 267 1.96 -8.76 -22.93
C SER A 267 1.29 -9.20 -21.62
N PHE A 268 1.45 -10.48 -21.26
CA PHE A 268 0.89 -11.00 -20.01
C PHE A 268 1.36 -10.22 -18.78
N ILE A 269 2.64 -9.85 -18.73
CA ILE A 269 3.20 -9.11 -17.60
C ILE A 269 2.59 -7.71 -17.48
N ASP A 270 2.31 -7.02 -18.60
CA ASP A 270 1.71 -5.68 -18.56
C ASP A 270 0.24 -5.75 -18.12
N LEU A 271 -0.50 -6.78 -18.53
CA LEU A 271 -1.90 -7.00 -18.13
C LEU A 271 -2.02 -7.32 -16.63
N VAL A 272 -1.14 -8.17 -16.11
CA VAL A 272 -1.08 -8.46 -14.67
C VAL A 272 -0.63 -7.21 -13.90
N PHE A 273 0.31 -6.43 -14.44
CA PHE A 273 0.76 -5.17 -13.83
C PHE A 273 -0.39 -4.18 -13.69
N GLU A 274 -1.17 -3.95 -14.75
CA GLU A 274 -2.37 -3.09 -14.71
C GLU A 274 -3.40 -3.61 -13.71
N THR A 275 -3.70 -4.91 -13.74
CA THR A 275 -4.73 -5.50 -12.87
C THR A 275 -4.35 -5.38 -11.40
N VAL A 276 -3.09 -5.64 -11.06
CA VAL A 276 -2.61 -5.54 -9.68
C VAL A 276 -2.47 -4.09 -9.25
N SER A 277 -2.02 -3.20 -10.12
CA SER A 277 -2.03 -1.75 -9.88
C SER A 277 -3.46 -1.25 -9.60
N ALA A 278 -4.44 -1.70 -10.38
CA ALA A 278 -5.85 -1.39 -10.17
C ALA A 278 -6.35 -1.90 -8.80
N TYR A 279 -6.12 -3.18 -8.49
CA TYR A 279 -6.51 -3.78 -7.21
C TYR A 279 -5.85 -3.11 -6.00
N GLY A 280 -4.56 -2.79 -6.11
CA GLY A 280 -3.82 -2.07 -5.08
C GLY A 280 -4.21 -0.59 -4.98
N THR A 281 -4.99 -0.08 -5.94
CA THR A 281 -5.19 1.35 -6.20
C THR A 281 -3.86 2.09 -6.22
N VAL A 282 -2.90 1.55 -6.97
CA VAL A 282 -1.54 2.07 -7.05
C VAL A 282 -1.44 3.20 -8.05
N GLY A 283 -1.98 3.03 -9.25
CA GLY A 283 -1.95 4.08 -10.28
C GLY A 283 -0.66 4.09 -11.10
N LEU A 284 0.24 3.11 -10.94
CA LEU A 284 1.33 2.88 -11.88
C LEU A 284 0.80 2.14 -13.11
N SER A 285 1.35 2.45 -14.28
CA SER A 285 1.05 1.80 -15.55
C SER A 285 2.34 1.58 -16.34
N LYS A 286 2.39 0.46 -17.09
CA LYS A 286 3.44 0.25 -18.11
C LYS A 286 3.12 0.91 -19.46
N GLY A 287 2.10 1.76 -19.50
CA GLY A 287 1.72 2.56 -20.66
C GLY A 287 0.51 2.03 -21.43
N ILE A 288 -0.13 0.95 -20.99
CA ILE A 288 -1.25 0.35 -21.72
C ILE A 288 -2.63 0.88 -21.30
N SER A 289 -2.76 1.58 -20.16
CA SER A 289 -4.07 2.05 -19.66
C SER A 289 -4.86 2.92 -20.65
N PRO A 290 -4.24 3.85 -21.42
CA PRO A 290 -4.96 4.64 -22.43
C PRO A 290 -5.57 3.77 -23.55
N ASP A 291 -4.87 2.70 -23.92
CA ASP A 291 -5.16 1.86 -25.08
C ASP A 291 -6.12 0.70 -24.77
N LEU A 292 -6.48 0.49 -23.50
CA LEU A 292 -7.46 -0.51 -23.08
C LEU A 292 -8.79 -0.31 -23.81
N THR A 293 -9.41 -1.43 -24.22
CA THR A 293 -10.77 -1.43 -24.76
C THR A 293 -11.78 -0.92 -23.73
N THR A 294 -12.98 -0.56 -24.17
CA THR A 294 -14.07 -0.17 -23.26
C THR A 294 -14.36 -1.25 -22.22
N PHE A 295 -14.29 -2.53 -22.61
CA PHE A 295 -14.47 -3.65 -21.70
C PHE A 295 -13.31 -3.73 -20.69
N GLY A 296 -12.06 -3.63 -21.15
CA GLY A 296 -10.89 -3.62 -20.27
C GLY A 296 -10.92 -2.47 -19.26
N LYS A 297 -11.28 -1.25 -19.70
CA LYS A 297 -11.47 -0.08 -18.84
C LYS A 297 -12.54 -0.30 -17.78
N LEU A 298 -13.65 -0.95 -18.13
CA LEU A 298 -14.71 -1.29 -17.17
C LEU A 298 -14.20 -2.30 -16.12
N MET A 299 -13.50 -3.36 -16.55
CA MET A 299 -12.94 -4.37 -15.64
C MET A 299 -11.91 -3.77 -14.67
N ILE A 300 -10.99 -2.94 -15.17
CA ILE A 300 -10.02 -2.21 -14.35
C ILE A 300 -10.72 -1.27 -13.37
N THR A 301 -11.75 -0.53 -13.80
CA THR A 301 -12.52 0.37 -12.91
C THR A 301 -13.21 -0.39 -11.78
N LEU A 302 -13.85 -1.54 -12.08
CA LEU A 302 -14.46 -2.39 -11.06
C LEU A 302 -13.41 -2.96 -10.09
N THR A 303 -12.23 -3.28 -10.60
CA THR A 303 -11.10 -3.79 -9.81
C THR A 303 -10.55 -2.72 -8.87
N MET A 304 -10.44 -1.46 -9.31
CA MET A 304 -10.08 -0.33 -8.45
C MET A 304 -11.08 -0.14 -7.31
N TYR A 305 -12.38 -0.20 -7.63
CA TYR A 305 -13.42 -0.08 -6.62
C TYR A 305 -13.36 -1.24 -5.61
N ALA A 306 -13.24 -2.48 -6.10
CA ALA A 306 -13.11 -3.67 -5.26
C ALA A 306 -11.85 -3.63 -4.39
N GLY A 307 -10.73 -3.17 -4.93
CA GLY A 307 -9.46 -2.99 -4.22
C GLY A 307 -9.53 -2.00 -3.07
N ARG A 308 -10.28 -0.90 -3.25
CA ARG A 308 -10.49 0.12 -2.22
C ARG A 308 -11.48 -0.31 -1.15
N VAL A 309 -12.62 -0.86 -1.56
CA VAL A 309 -13.78 -1.14 -0.71
C VAL A 309 -13.73 -2.54 -0.10
N GLY A 310 -13.08 -3.49 -0.76
CA GLY A 310 -13.05 -4.92 -0.44
C GLY A 310 -12.72 -5.25 1.02
N PRO A 311 -11.64 -4.72 1.61
CA PRO A 311 -11.31 -5.00 3.01
C PRO A 311 -12.39 -4.55 4.01
N LEU A 312 -13.09 -3.45 3.73
CA LEU A 312 -14.17 -2.92 4.58
C LEU A 312 -15.44 -3.76 4.44
N THR A 313 -15.84 -4.09 3.21
CA THR A 313 -17.04 -4.89 2.93
C THR A 313 -16.92 -6.31 3.44
N LEU A 314 -15.76 -6.96 3.25
CA LEU A 314 -15.49 -8.29 3.82
C LEU A 314 -15.46 -8.24 5.35
N GLY A 315 -14.90 -7.17 5.94
CA GLY A 315 -14.95 -6.93 7.38
C GLY A 315 -16.39 -6.90 7.91
N PHE A 316 -17.28 -6.17 7.24
CA PHE A 316 -18.70 -6.08 7.59
C PHE A 316 -19.45 -7.41 7.37
N ALA A 317 -19.28 -8.05 6.21
CA ALA A 317 -19.94 -9.31 5.88
C ALA A 317 -19.59 -10.43 6.88
N ILE A 318 -18.33 -10.49 7.32
CA ILE A 318 -17.87 -11.47 8.32
C ILE A 318 -18.36 -11.09 9.73
N SER A 319 -18.54 -9.80 10.04
CA SER A 319 -19.00 -9.35 11.36
C SER A 319 -20.51 -9.57 11.57
N ASN A 320 -21.32 -9.56 10.51
CA ASN A 320 -22.79 -9.65 10.62
C ASN A 320 -23.34 -11.08 10.71
N ARG A 321 -22.50 -12.12 10.61
CA ARG A 321 -22.92 -13.52 10.83
C ARG A 321 -22.39 -14.04 12.16
N THR A 322 -23.03 -13.63 13.25
CA THR A 322 -22.75 -14.18 14.59
C THR A 322 -23.99 -14.87 15.16
N ASN A 323 -24.39 -15.97 14.54
CA ASN A 323 -25.05 -17.04 15.27
C ASN A 323 -24.08 -18.22 15.28
N PRO A 324 -23.20 -18.34 16.30
CA PRO A 324 -22.41 -19.56 16.44
C PRO A 324 -23.38 -20.73 16.53
N SER A 325 -23.29 -21.64 15.55
CA SER A 325 -24.05 -22.89 15.59
C SER A 325 -23.73 -23.60 16.90
N LYS A 326 -24.76 -23.92 17.69
CA LYS A 326 -24.59 -24.77 18.87
C LYS A 326 -24.29 -26.22 18.48
N LEU A 327 -24.62 -26.60 17.23
CA LEU A 327 -24.31 -27.89 16.65
C LEU A 327 -22.85 -27.89 16.15
N HIS A 328 -22.04 -28.81 16.69
CA HIS A 328 -20.71 -29.11 16.20
C HIS A 328 -20.76 -30.41 15.38
N TYR A 329 -20.08 -30.42 14.23
CA TYR A 329 -19.93 -31.61 13.41
C TYR A 329 -18.67 -32.39 13.84
N PRO A 330 -18.64 -33.72 13.64
CA PRO A 330 -17.44 -34.51 13.92
C PRO A 330 -16.25 -34.02 13.07
N GLU A 331 -15.05 -34.09 13.63
CA GLU A 331 -13.83 -33.74 12.91
C GLU A 331 -13.59 -34.73 11.76
N ALA A 332 -13.35 -34.20 10.57
CA ALA A 332 -12.97 -34.99 9.41
C ALA A 332 -11.48 -34.85 9.17
N ASN A 333 -10.77 -35.98 9.16
CA ASN A 333 -9.36 -36.02 8.77
C ASN A 333 -9.26 -35.99 7.26
N ILE A 334 -8.98 -34.82 6.70
CA ILE A 334 -8.69 -34.64 5.28
C ILE A 334 -7.18 -34.55 5.16
N ALA A 335 -6.59 -35.47 4.40
CA ALA A 335 -5.15 -35.43 4.10
C ALA A 335 -4.84 -34.16 3.32
N ILE A 336 -3.90 -33.37 3.84
CA ILE A 336 -3.26 -32.23 3.18
C ILE A 336 -1.77 -32.58 3.19
N GLY A 337 -1.10 -32.38 2.05
CA GLY A 337 0.28 -32.83 1.82
C GLY A 337 1.31 -32.29 2.81
#